data_AF-A0A6A6YPX5-F1
#
_entry.id   AF-A0A6A6YPX5-F1
#
_cell.length_a   1.000
_cell.length_b   1.000
_cell.length_c   1.000
_cell.angle_alpha   90.00
_cell.angle_beta   90.00
_cell.angle_gamma   90.00
#
_symmetry.space_group_name_H-M   'P 1'
#
loop_
_entity.id
_entity.type
_entity.pdbx_description
1 polymer ?
#
loop_
_entity_poly.entity_id
_entity_poly.type
_entity_poly.pdbx_seq_one_letter_code
_entity_poly.pdbx_strand_id
1 'polypeptide(L)'
;METGTEPLVAHLKDVLLDLAAHPFPEVANPPTAPRRASVALILRIQPHYSHWPAAHSKHAHAPSHGHRRRRSSAASNPEKKLELKDILDAFFAQDWVKHGDPELLFIKRATRAGDNWNGHVALPGGKRDPEDEDDQVTAVREAMEEVGVDLSYAHAIAIGNLPQRVVTTSWGKVPLMVLCPYIFLLTSPSIPPLRLQPTEVASTHWVSLRALLSPAQRTFEYADVSQRLAKAELGIKRWFLQSMLGQMMFAAVRLLPSESTYCSSIPGFIPESEASTGVIGSIKGWWTGDTAARRTQKPLLLWGLTLGVISDLLEHIPPHKAMDMWTYPTFTSWDVRVTLWAMSYRFRKQKAIEMGQVTESSAGAEEDTEVPKQDPQGMPVEKEPGEVGIGGLGVGRHWGRSKRDALGVRGSAVNSTLEGYYPIVRKAVATALVGRVSLTALLLAYAWSKYRVRR
;
A
#
# COMPACT_ATOMS: atom_id res chain seq x y z
N MET A 1 19.79 24.34 15.34
CA MET A 1 20.40 24.09 14.02
C MET A 1 19.30 23.50 13.17
N GLU A 2 19.10 23.96 11.94
CA GLU A 2 18.09 23.35 11.06
C GLU A 2 18.54 21.93 10.69
N THR A 3 17.64 20.95 10.83
CA THR A 3 17.86 19.53 10.54
C THR A 3 17.50 19.18 9.10
N GLY A 4 16.83 20.09 8.38
CA GLY A 4 16.36 19.89 7.01
C GLY A 4 15.14 18.97 6.93
N THR A 5 14.48 18.71 8.07
CA THR A 5 13.26 17.91 8.17
C THR A 5 12.06 18.75 8.58
N GLU A 6 12.28 19.97 9.06
CA GLU A 6 11.26 20.88 9.56
C GLU A 6 10.15 21.15 8.54
N PRO A 7 10.44 21.39 7.24
CA PRO A 7 9.37 21.57 6.25
C PRO A 7 8.51 20.32 6.10
N LEU A 8 9.11 19.12 6.17
CA LEU A 8 8.40 17.85 6.06
C LEU A 8 7.49 17.62 7.27
N VAL A 9 7.96 17.93 8.48
CA VAL A 9 7.18 17.85 9.72
C VAL A 9 6.00 18.83 9.69
N ALA A 10 6.24 20.07 9.26
CA ALA A 10 5.19 21.09 9.13
C ALA A 10 4.12 20.66 8.14
N HIS A 11 4.50 20.21 6.94
CA HIS A 11 3.53 19.70 5.98
C HIS A 11 2.78 18.46 6.50
N LEU A 12 3.48 17.55 7.18
CA LEU A 12 2.81 16.38 7.77
C LEU A 12 1.72 16.81 8.75
N LYS A 13 1.99 17.81 9.61
CA LYS A 13 0.98 18.36 10.52
C LYS A 13 -0.25 18.84 9.75
N ASP A 14 -0.06 19.65 8.72
CA ASP A 14 -1.16 20.21 7.92
C ASP A 14 -1.98 19.11 7.25
N VAL A 15 -1.31 18.08 6.71
CA VAL A 15 -1.97 16.90 6.13
C VAL A 15 -2.79 16.14 7.16
N LEU A 16 -2.25 15.89 8.37
CA LEU A 16 -2.98 15.17 9.41
C LEU A 16 -4.19 15.98 9.92
N LEU A 17 -4.07 17.31 10.01
CA LEU A 17 -5.19 18.19 10.37
C LEU A 17 -6.29 18.16 9.29
N ASP A 18 -5.92 18.23 8.02
CA ASP A 18 -6.86 18.19 6.91
C ASP A 18 -7.57 16.83 6.80
N LEU A 19 -6.83 15.72 6.95
CA LEU A 19 -7.42 14.37 6.97
C LEU A 19 -8.37 14.15 8.14
N ALA A 20 -8.08 14.75 9.29
CA ALA A 20 -8.94 14.72 10.47
C ALA A 20 -10.22 15.54 10.28
N ALA A 21 -10.13 16.72 9.64
CA ALA A 21 -11.27 17.59 9.37
C ALA A 21 -12.17 17.05 8.24
N HIS A 22 -11.58 16.37 7.26
CA HIS A 22 -12.25 15.91 6.04
C HIS A 22 -12.10 14.40 5.83
N PRO A 23 -12.76 13.55 6.66
CA PRO A 23 -12.64 12.11 6.57
C PRO A 23 -13.18 11.58 5.23
N PHE A 24 -12.55 10.52 4.73
CA PHE A 24 -12.98 9.90 3.48
C PHE A 24 -14.29 9.13 3.67
N PRO A 25 -15.17 9.11 2.65
CA PRO A 25 -16.43 8.37 2.73
C PRO A 25 -16.20 6.87 2.84
N GLU A 26 -17.06 6.19 3.60
CA GLU A 26 -17.06 4.74 3.67
C GLU A 26 -17.51 4.09 2.35
N VAL A 27 -16.91 2.95 2.04
CA VAL A 27 -17.24 2.11 0.90
C VAL A 27 -18.06 0.92 1.39
N ALA A 28 -19.30 0.81 0.91
CA ALA A 28 -20.18 -0.31 1.23
C ALA A 28 -19.58 -1.64 0.76
N ASN A 29 -19.85 -2.72 1.51
CA ASN A 29 -19.36 -4.04 1.14
C ASN A 29 -20.18 -4.59 -0.05
N PRO A 30 -19.54 -5.02 -1.16
CA PRO A 30 -20.26 -5.65 -2.25
C PRO A 30 -21.01 -6.92 -1.77
N PRO A 31 -22.22 -7.21 -2.28
CA PRO A 31 -22.97 -8.44 -1.95
C PRO A 31 -22.16 -9.72 -2.22
N THR A 32 -21.20 -9.65 -3.13
CA THR A 32 -20.31 -10.76 -3.52
C THR A 32 -18.99 -10.80 -2.74
N ALA A 33 -18.70 -9.81 -1.90
CA ALA A 33 -17.48 -9.73 -1.08
C ALA A 33 -17.81 -10.00 0.40
N PRO A 34 -17.48 -11.17 0.96
CA PRO A 34 -17.87 -11.49 2.33
C PRO A 34 -16.95 -10.89 3.42
N ARG A 35 -15.96 -10.06 3.06
CA ARG A 35 -14.86 -9.70 4.00
C ARG A 35 -14.48 -8.23 3.93
N ARG A 36 -14.30 -7.61 5.10
CA ARG A 36 -13.60 -6.33 5.28
C ARG A 36 -12.28 -6.61 5.98
N ALA A 37 -11.26 -5.83 5.67
CA ALA A 37 -9.96 -5.89 6.31
C ALA A 37 -9.47 -4.47 6.57
N SER A 38 -8.80 -4.26 7.70
CA SER A 38 -8.29 -2.95 8.08
C SER A 38 -6.80 -3.00 8.29
N VAL A 39 -6.12 -1.89 7.97
CA VAL A 39 -4.68 -1.74 8.17
C VAL A 39 -4.37 -0.46 8.92
N ALA A 40 -3.40 -0.54 9.83
CA ALA A 40 -2.92 0.59 10.62
C ALA A 40 -1.68 1.22 9.96
N LEU A 41 -1.80 2.49 9.56
CA LEU A 41 -0.66 3.35 9.26
C LEU A 41 -0.17 3.99 10.56
N ILE A 42 0.86 3.39 11.14
CA ILE A 42 1.43 3.84 12.41
C ILE A 42 2.59 4.78 12.13
N LEU A 43 2.36 6.07 12.38
CA LEU A 43 3.33 7.15 12.26
C LEU A 43 4.03 7.41 13.59
N ARG A 44 5.32 7.71 13.54
CA ARG A 44 6.07 8.29 14.65
C ARG A 44 6.94 9.43 14.16
N ILE A 45 7.42 10.25 15.08
CA ILE A 45 8.47 11.24 14.81
C ILE A 45 9.73 10.77 15.52
N GLN A 46 10.78 10.41 14.77
CA GLN A 46 12.07 10.05 15.33
C GLN A 46 12.80 11.33 15.77
N PRO A 47 13.13 11.51 17.06
CA PRO A 47 13.84 12.70 17.50
C PRO A 47 15.21 12.83 16.82
N HIS A 48 15.55 14.06 16.44
CA HIS A 48 16.89 14.38 15.96
C HIS A 48 17.88 14.43 17.14
N TYR A 49 19.14 14.05 16.90
CA TYR A 49 20.18 13.97 17.92
C TYR A 49 20.32 15.26 18.76
N SER A 50 20.36 16.43 18.10
CA SER A 50 20.50 17.74 18.76
C SER A 50 19.25 18.21 19.50
N HIS A 51 18.10 17.59 19.26
CA HIS A 51 16.79 17.94 19.82
C HIS A 51 16.19 16.74 20.56
N TRP A 52 17.06 15.90 21.13
CA TRP A 52 16.61 14.73 21.88
C TRP A 52 15.84 15.19 23.11
N PRO A 53 14.62 14.68 23.35
CA PRO A 53 13.87 15.09 24.53
C PRO A 53 14.66 14.65 25.75
N ALA A 54 14.85 15.56 26.72
CA ALA A 54 15.45 15.21 27.99
C ALA A 54 14.74 13.96 28.52
N ALA A 55 15.49 12.90 28.79
CA ALA A 55 14.96 11.69 29.38
C ALA A 55 14.17 12.16 30.61
N HIS A 56 12.85 12.05 30.57
CA HIS A 56 12.05 12.35 31.73
C HIS A 56 12.58 11.41 32.80
N SER A 57 13.29 12.00 33.76
CA SER A 57 13.76 11.33 34.95
C SER A 57 12.60 10.51 35.47
N LYS A 58 12.76 9.19 35.47
CA LYS A 58 11.90 8.25 36.18
C LYS A 58 11.78 8.74 37.62
N HIS A 59 10.76 9.53 37.96
CA HIS A 59 10.24 9.86 39.31
C HIS A 59 9.11 10.89 39.19
N ALA A 60 8.04 10.59 38.44
CA ALA A 60 6.73 11.13 38.79
C ALA A 60 6.11 10.10 39.74
N HIS A 61 6.11 10.44 41.03
CA HIS A 61 5.63 9.61 42.13
C HIS A 61 4.28 8.95 41.82
N ALA A 62 4.21 7.64 42.02
CA ALA A 62 2.97 7.00 42.40
C ALA A 62 2.36 7.78 43.59
N PRO A 63 1.10 8.23 43.53
CA PRO A 63 0.48 8.84 44.70
C PRO A 63 0.16 7.73 45.70
N SER A 64 1.05 7.56 46.68
CA SER A 64 0.74 6.86 47.92
C SER A 64 -0.33 7.64 48.70
N HIS A 65 -1.29 6.90 49.27
CA HIS A 65 -2.42 7.33 50.07
C HIS A 65 -2.19 8.52 51.04
N GLY A 66 -3.23 9.37 51.13
CA GLY A 66 -3.68 9.97 52.38
C GLY A 66 -3.26 11.42 52.64
N HIS A 67 -4.15 12.39 52.39
CA HIS A 67 -4.64 13.34 53.41
C HIS A 67 -5.65 14.36 52.83
N ARG A 68 -6.81 14.41 53.50
CA ARG A 68 -7.73 15.54 53.70
C ARG A 68 -8.17 16.39 52.50
N ARG A 69 -9.43 16.13 52.11
CA ARG A 69 -10.37 17.10 51.50
C ARG A 69 -10.23 18.49 52.14
N ARG A 70 -9.76 19.47 51.36
CA ARG A 70 -10.13 20.88 51.51
C ARG A 70 -10.82 21.33 50.24
N ARG A 71 -12.15 21.42 50.33
CA ARG A 71 -13.01 22.06 49.33
C ARG A 71 -12.51 23.50 49.14
N SER A 72 -12.00 23.79 47.95
CA SER A 72 -11.95 25.14 47.41
C SER A 72 -12.70 25.09 46.08
N SER A 73 -13.88 25.69 46.13
CA SER A 73 -14.80 25.93 45.03
C SER A 73 -14.21 26.96 44.09
N ALA A 74 -13.70 26.53 42.93
CA ALA A 74 -13.52 27.37 41.76
C ALA A 74 -13.51 26.47 40.51
N ALA A 75 -14.36 26.82 39.54
CA ALA A 75 -14.43 26.30 38.18
C ALA A 75 -14.91 24.85 38.00
N SER A 76 -16.21 24.64 38.22
CA SER A 76 -16.97 23.72 37.36
C SER A 76 -17.01 24.30 35.94
N ASN A 77 -16.08 23.88 35.07
CA ASN A 77 -16.26 23.98 33.63
C ASN A 77 -16.45 22.55 33.11
N PRO A 78 -17.65 22.16 32.64
CA PRO A 78 -17.86 20.83 32.11
C PRO A 78 -17.12 20.71 30.76
N GLU A 79 -16.30 19.67 30.64
CA GLU A 79 -15.93 19.04 29.37
C GLU A 79 -15.48 19.98 28.23
N LYS A 80 -14.30 20.61 28.36
CA LYS A 80 -13.51 20.88 27.15
C LYS A 80 -13.00 19.54 26.62
N LYS A 81 -13.80 18.87 25.79
CA LYS A 81 -13.29 17.88 24.84
C LYS A 81 -12.22 18.62 24.06
N LEU A 82 -10.94 18.31 24.30
CA LEU A 82 -9.85 18.90 23.54
C LEU A 82 -10.12 18.57 22.08
N GLU A 83 -10.30 19.61 21.26
CA GLU A 83 -10.45 19.44 19.82
C GLU A 83 -9.18 18.73 19.32
N LEU A 84 -9.33 17.76 18.41
CA LEU A 84 -8.20 17.00 17.86
C LEU A 84 -7.11 17.93 17.30
N LYS A 85 -7.54 19.07 16.75
CA LYS A 85 -6.66 20.16 16.32
C LYS A 85 -5.75 20.66 17.44
N ASP A 86 -6.28 20.93 18.62
CA ASP A 86 -5.49 21.43 19.76
C ASP A 86 -4.47 20.39 20.24
N ILE A 87 -4.85 19.11 20.20
CA ILE A 87 -3.96 17.99 20.55
C ILE A 87 -2.79 17.91 19.56
N LEU A 88 -3.07 17.98 18.26
CA LEU A 88 -2.04 17.97 17.22
C LEU A 88 -1.17 19.22 17.27
N ASP A 89 -1.75 20.40 17.46
CA ASP A 89 -1.02 21.66 17.63
C ASP A 89 -0.04 21.56 18.81
N ALA A 90 -0.49 21.02 19.96
CA ALA A 90 0.37 20.81 21.12
C ALA A 90 1.47 19.77 20.86
N PHE A 91 1.14 18.66 20.20
CA PHE A 91 2.11 17.61 19.86
C PHE A 91 3.22 18.16 18.96
N PHE A 92 2.86 18.81 17.86
CA PHE A 92 3.80 19.39 16.89
C PHE A 92 4.50 20.66 17.39
N ALA A 93 4.05 21.26 18.50
CA ALA A 93 4.76 22.36 19.14
C ALA A 93 6.03 21.93 19.89
N GLN A 94 6.15 20.64 20.25
CA GLN A 94 7.29 20.08 20.98
C GLN A 94 8.59 20.19 20.16
N ASP A 95 9.68 20.54 20.83
CA ASP A 95 10.99 20.77 20.17
C ASP A 95 11.51 19.54 19.42
N TRP A 96 11.46 18.37 20.07
CA TRP A 96 11.89 17.09 19.47
C TRP A 96 11.03 16.66 18.27
N VAL A 97 9.76 17.11 18.21
CA VAL A 97 8.87 16.84 17.09
C VAL A 97 9.19 17.76 15.92
N LYS A 98 9.31 19.07 16.17
CA LYS A 98 9.62 20.08 15.13
C LYS A 98 10.86 19.74 14.31
N HIS A 99 11.88 19.25 14.99
CA HIS A 99 13.17 18.93 14.39
C HIS A 99 13.36 17.43 14.08
N GLY A 100 12.35 16.61 14.34
CA GLY A 100 12.43 15.16 14.16
C GLY A 100 12.23 14.70 12.70
N ASP A 101 12.33 13.40 12.48
CA ASP A 101 12.10 12.76 11.17
C ASP A 101 10.87 11.87 11.22
N PRO A 102 9.81 12.13 10.44
CA PRO A 102 8.60 11.29 10.46
C PRO A 102 8.83 9.94 9.79
N GLU A 103 8.37 8.87 10.43
CA GLU A 103 8.56 7.49 9.98
C GLU A 103 7.26 6.68 10.05
N LEU A 104 7.14 5.68 9.17
CA LEU A 104 6.05 4.70 9.15
C LEU A 104 6.54 3.32 9.54
N LEU A 105 5.72 2.59 10.29
CA LEU A 105 5.95 1.18 10.59
C LEU A 105 5.48 0.29 9.44
N PHE A 106 6.37 -0.55 8.95
CA PHE A 106 6.05 -1.65 8.02
C PHE A 106 6.33 -2.99 8.66
N ILE A 107 5.58 -4.01 8.25
CA ILE A 107 5.85 -5.41 8.57
C ILE A 107 6.37 -6.13 7.33
N LYS A 108 7.24 -7.12 7.53
CA LYS A 108 7.48 -8.20 6.58
C LYS A 108 6.70 -9.41 7.05
N ARG A 109 5.75 -9.85 6.21
CA ARG A 109 4.91 -11.00 6.53
C ARG A 109 5.75 -12.28 6.69
N ALA A 110 5.37 -13.13 7.64
CA ALA A 110 5.90 -14.48 7.78
C ALA A 110 5.64 -15.31 6.50
N THR A 111 6.47 -16.33 6.29
CA THR A 111 6.29 -17.26 5.15
C THR A 111 5.44 -18.44 5.60
N ARG A 112 4.28 -18.63 4.97
CA ARG A 112 3.33 -19.71 5.23
C ARG A 112 3.08 -20.51 3.95
N ALA A 113 3.01 -21.84 4.04
CA ALA A 113 2.64 -22.66 2.89
C ALA A 113 1.22 -22.29 2.41
N GLY A 114 1.06 -21.98 1.13
CA GLY A 114 -0.23 -21.63 0.52
C GLY A 114 -0.64 -20.14 0.63
N ASP A 115 0.13 -19.30 1.31
CA ASP A 115 -0.09 -17.84 1.30
C ASP A 115 0.53 -17.20 0.04
N ASN A 116 -0.29 -16.42 -0.69
CA ASN A 116 0.13 -15.73 -1.91
C ASN A 116 0.92 -14.44 -1.65
N TRP A 117 0.99 -13.99 -0.40
CA TRP A 117 1.65 -12.75 0.03
C TRP A 117 2.88 -13.01 0.92
N ASN A 118 3.47 -14.19 0.79
CA ASN A 118 4.63 -14.62 1.57
C ASN A 118 5.80 -13.64 1.48
N GLY A 119 6.24 -13.14 2.64
CA GLY A 119 7.40 -12.25 2.72
C GLY A 119 7.18 -10.85 2.14
N HIS A 120 5.95 -10.49 1.77
CA HIS A 120 5.63 -9.16 1.29
C HIS A 120 5.74 -8.12 2.41
N VAL A 121 6.11 -6.90 2.02
CA VAL A 121 6.00 -5.72 2.87
C VAL A 121 4.52 -5.32 2.95
N ALA A 122 4.03 -5.15 4.18
CA ALA A 122 2.66 -4.75 4.46
C ALA A 122 2.62 -3.72 5.60
N LEU A 123 1.43 -3.16 5.81
CA LEU A 123 1.07 -2.48 7.04
C LEU A 123 0.52 -3.52 8.03
N PRO A 124 0.66 -3.32 9.35
CA PRO A 124 -0.05 -4.13 10.33
C PRO A 124 -1.56 -4.11 10.05
N GLY A 125 -2.22 -5.25 10.12
CA GLY A 125 -3.64 -5.33 9.83
C GLY A 125 -4.13 -6.68 9.36
N GLY A 126 -5.43 -6.85 9.42
CA GLY A 126 -6.07 -8.13 9.16
C GLY A 126 -7.57 -7.98 8.90
N LYS A 127 -8.27 -9.11 9.03
CA LYS A 127 -9.69 -9.19 8.69
C LYS A 127 -10.51 -8.63 9.86
N ARG A 128 -11.59 -7.92 9.53
CA ARG A 128 -12.58 -7.53 10.52
C ARG A 128 -13.27 -8.76 11.12
N ASP A 129 -13.29 -8.81 12.44
CA ASP A 129 -14.00 -9.81 13.21
C ASP A 129 -15.43 -9.36 13.52
N PRO A 130 -16.38 -10.29 13.70
CA PRO A 130 -17.78 -9.96 14.02
C PRO A 130 -17.93 -9.11 15.29
N GLU A 131 -16.98 -9.22 16.22
CA GLU A 131 -16.95 -8.52 17.50
C GLU A 131 -16.38 -7.10 17.39
N ASP A 132 -15.72 -6.75 16.28
CA ASP A 132 -15.17 -5.40 16.06
C ASP A 132 -16.31 -4.41 15.76
N GLU A 133 -16.42 -3.36 16.60
CA GLU A 133 -17.45 -2.31 16.48
C GLU A 133 -17.40 -1.59 15.12
N ASP A 134 -16.20 -1.26 14.65
CA ASP A 134 -15.96 -0.63 13.36
C ASP A 134 -14.64 -1.08 12.73
N ASP A 135 -14.36 -0.57 11.53
CA ASP A 135 -13.13 -0.91 10.80
C ASP A 135 -11.87 -0.30 11.46
N GLN A 136 -11.98 0.76 12.27
CA GLN A 136 -10.85 1.35 12.99
C GLN A 136 -10.45 0.47 14.18
N VAL A 137 -11.42 -0.07 14.91
CA VAL A 137 -11.22 -1.03 16.01
C VAL A 137 -10.48 -2.27 15.50
N THR A 138 -10.82 -2.78 14.32
CA THR A 138 -10.06 -3.86 13.66
C THR A 138 -8.59 -3.47 13.48
N ALA A 139 -8.28 -2.27 12.98
CA ALA A 139 -6.89 -1.83 12.79
C ALA A 139 -6.11 -1.76 14.11
N VAL A 140 -6.76 -1.31 15.19
CA VAL A 140 -6.17 -1.24 16.54
C VAL A 140 -5.90 -2.64 17.09
N ARG A 141 -6.87 -3.56 17.01
CA ARG A 141 -6.74 -4.95 17.47
C ARG A 141 -5.58 -5.65 16.74
N GLU A 142 -5.58 -5.60 15.41
CA GLU A 142 -4.57 -6.25 14.58
C GLU A 142 -3.16 -5.69 14.84
N ALA A 143 -3.01 -4.38 15.04
CA ALA A 143 -1.72 -3.79 15.41
C ALA A 143 -1.21 -4.31 16.77
N MET A 144 -2.10 -4.50 17.74
CA MET A 144 -1.75 -5.09 19.05
C MET A 144 -1.40 -6.58 18.93
N GLU A 145 -2.12 -7.34 18.10
CA GLU A 145 -1.91 -8.78 17.91
C GLU A 145 -0.62 -9.08 17.14
N GLU A 146 -0.40 -8.41 16.00
CA GLU A 146 0.71 -8.70 15.09
C GLU A 146 2.06 -8.13 15.59
N VAL A 147 2.06 -6.90 16.12
CA VAL A 147 3.29 -6.16 16.46
C VAL A 147 3.35 -5.65 17.90
N GLY A 148 2.27 -5.78 18.68
CA GLY A 148 2.24 -5.36 20.09
C GLY A 148 2.21 -3.86 20.32
N VAL A 149 1.88 -3.06 19.30
CA VAL A 149 1.81 -1.60 19.43
C VAL A 149 0.43 -1.20 19.97
N ASP A 150 0.43 -0.53 21.12
CA ASP A 150 -0.78 0.05 21.70
C ASP A 150 -1.16 1.35 20.97
N LEU A 151 -2.30 1.33 20.28
CA LEU A 151 -2.86 2.47 19.57
C LEU A 151 -4.02 3.14 20.32
N SER A 152 -4.17 2.84 21.62
CA SER A 152 -5.11 3.55 22.49
C SER A 152 -4.72 5.03 22.66
N TYR A 153 -5.68 5.83 23.12
CA TYR A 153 -5.51 7.27 23.36
C TYR A 153 -4.35 7.62 24.31
N ALA A 154 -3.90 6.67 25.14
CA ALA A 154 -2.75 6.86 26.04
C ALA A 154 -1.41 6.94 25.29
N HIS A 155 -1.32 6.34 24.09
CA HIS A 155 -0.07 6.16 23.37
C HIS A 155 -0.09 6.68 21.93
N ALA A 156 -1.28 6.86 21.35
CA ALA A 156 -1.45 7.31 19.99
C ALA A 156 -2.62 8.30 19.84
N ILE A 157 -2.53 9.16 18.84
CA ILE A 157 -3.60 10.02 18.36
C ILE A 157 -4.19 9.34 17.11
N ALA A 158 -5.46 8.98 17.16
CA ALA A 158 -6.22 8.55 15.99
C ALA A 158 -6.51 9.75 15.09
N ILE A 159 -6.04 9.71 13.83
CA ILE A 159 -6.18 10.84 12.91
C ILE A 159 -7.43 10.70 12.05
N GLY A 160 -7.64 9.53 11.45
CA GLY A 160 -8.73 9.29 10.51
C GLY A 160 -8.40 8.19 9.52
N ASN A 161 -9.17 8.13 8.43
CA ASN A 161 -9.03 7.12 7.38
C ASN A 161 -8.34 7.67 6.12
N LEU A 162 -7.82 6.75 5.31
CA LEU A 162 -7.47 6.98 3.91
C LEU A 162 -8.53 6.36 2.99
N PRO A 163 -8.50 6.59 1.66
CA PRO A 163 -9.49 6.02 0.74
C PRO A 163 -9.66 4.50 0.91
N GLN A 164 -10.86 4.08 1.30
CA GLN A 164 -11.23 2.67 1.32
C GLN A 164 -11.28 2.11 -0.11
N ARG A 165 -10.99 0.82 -0.25
CA ARG A 165 -10.83 0.20 -1.57
C ARG A 165 -11.41 -1.20 -1.67
N VAL A 166 -12.23 -1.44 -2.68
CA VAL A 166 -12.63 -2.80 -3.09
C VAL A 166 -11.45 -3.49 -3.76
N VAL A 167 -10.86 -4.44 -3.05
CA VAL A 167 -9.84 -5.36 -3.55
C VAL A 167 -10.54 -6.52 -4.24
N THR A 168 -10.12 -6.82 -5.46
CA THR A 168 -10.65 -7.95 -6.23
C THR A 168 -9.59 -9.01 -6.50
N THR A 169 -10.01 -10.11 -7.10
CA THR A 169 -9.12 -11.06 -7.76
C THR A 169 -8.24 -10.36 -8.81
N SER A 170 -7.16 -11.03 -9.22
CA SER A 170 -6.08 -10.44 -10.04
C SER A 170 -6.50 -9.91 -11.44
N TRP A 171 -7.77 -10.00 -11.82
CA TRP A 171 -8.33 -9.39 -13.05
C TRP A 171 -9.74 -8.80 -12.84
N GLY A 172 -10.10 -8.49 -11.60
CA GLY A 172 -11.26 -7.68 -11.31
C GLY A 172 -12.64 -8.23 -11.54
N LYS A 173 -12.78 -9.49 -11.93
CA LYS A 173 -14.09 -10.12 -12.09
C LYS A 173 -14.80 -10.40 -10.76
N VAL A 174 -14.05 -10.58 -9.67
CA VAL A 174 -14.62 -10.99 -8.37
C VAL A 174 -14.04 -10.16 -7.23
N PRO A 175 -14.85 -9.37 -6.51
CA PRO A 175 -14.50 -8.74 -5.24
C PRO A 175 -14.03 -9.77 -4.20
N LEU A 176 -12.90 -9.48 -3.55
CA LEU A 176 -12.33 -10.31 -2.48
C LEU A 176 -12.60 -9.71 -1.10
N MET A 177 -12.35 -8.40 -0.95
CA MET A 177 -12.53 -7.68 0.30
C MET A 177 -12.61 -6.17 0.08
N VAL A 178 -13.12 -5.44 1.06
CA VAL A 178 -12.88 -4.00 1.20
C VAL A 178 -11.70 -3.80 2.16
N LEU A 179 -10.69 -3.05 1.74
CA LEU A 179 -9.56 -2.67 2.59
C LEU A 179 -9.76 -1.24 3.12
N CYS A 180 -9.60 -1.11 4.43
CA CYS A 180 -9.86 0.11 5.20
C CYS A 180 -8.58 0.59 5.92
N PRO A 181 -7.83 1.53 5.33
CA PRO A 181 -6.65 2.10 5.96
C PRO A 181 -6.97 3.21 6.98
N TYR A 182 -6.36 3.14 8.17
CA TYR A 182 -6.49 4.14 9.25
C TYR A 182 -5.12 4.65 9.72
N ILE A 183 -5.03 5.93 10.06
CA ILE A 183 -3.80 6.59 10.47
C ILE A 183 -3.77 6.83 11.98
N PHE A 184 -2.65 6.47 12.60
CA PHE A 184 -2.37 6.66 14.02
C PHE A 184 -1.00 7.32 14.18
N LEU A 185 -0.93 8.35 15.03
CA LEU A 185 0.31 9.07 15.35
C LEU A 185 0.75 8.74 16.78
N LEU A 186 1.89 8.07 16.94
CA LEU A 186 2.47 7.79 18.25
C LEU A 186 2.97 9.08 18.91
N THR A 187 2.68 9.22 20.20
CA THR A 187 2.96 10.45 20.95
C THR A 187 4.29 10.43 21.72
N SER A 188 4.91 9.26 21.83
CA SER A 188 6.19 9.07 22.54
C SER A 188 7.39 9.29 21.60
N PRO A 189 8.49 9.90 22.08
CA PRO A 189 9.75 9.96 21.34
C PRO A 189 10.50 8.63 21.29
N SER A 190 10.14 7.68 22.17
CA SER A 190 10.76 6.36 22.21
C SER A 190 9.98 5.36 21.36
N ILE A 191 10.73 4.46 20.74
CA ILE A 191 10.21 3.29 20.03
C ILE A 191 9.37 2.44 21.01
N PRO A 192 8.10 2.13 20.72
CA PRO A 192 7.33 1.23 21.57
C PRO A 192 7.94 -0.18 21.56
N PRO A 193 7.88 -0.93 22.67
CA PRO A 193 8.36 -2.32 22.68
C PRO A 193 7.53 -3.15 21.69
N LEU A 194 8.19 -3.74 20.70
CA LEU A 194 7.52 -4.56 19.67
C LEU A 194 7.46 -6.02 20.09
N ARG A 195 6.27 -6.62 19.98
CA ARG A 195 6.02 -8.05 20.24
C ARG A 195 5.49 -8.69 18.95
N LEU A 196 6.41 -9.26 18.18
CA LEU A 196 6.09 -9.80 16.86
C LEU A 196 5.45 -11.18 16.96
N GLN A 197 4.24 -11.33 16.41
CA GLN A 197 3.56 -12.61 16.34
C GLN A 197 4.29 -13.54 15.34
N PRO A 198 4.90 -14.65 15.78
CA PRO A 198 5.83 -15.41 14.94
C PRO A 198 5.18 -16.08 13.73
N THR A 199 3.88 -16.34 13.82
CA THR A 199 3.11 -16.92 12.73
C THR A 199 2.83 -15.88 11.64
N GLU A 200 2.84 -14.57 11.92
CA GLU A 200 2.32 -13.52 11.02
C GLU A 200 3.39 -12.54 10.56
N VAL A 201 4.31 -12.21 11.46
CA VAL A 201 5.30 -11.16 11.24
C VAL A 201 6.71 -11.73 11.37
N ALA A 202 7.47 -11.69 10.27
CA ALA A 202 8.88 -12.07 10.27
C ALA A 202 9.78 -10.94 10.80
N SER A 203 9.45 -9.70 10.47
CA SER A 203 10.19 -8.52 10.92
C SER A 203 9.36 -7.25 10.79
N THR A 204 9.75 -6.21 11.50
CA THR A 204 9.22 -4.85 11.40
C THR A 204 10.31 -3.87 11.03
N HIS A 205 9.92 -2.78 10.39
CA HIS A 205 10.81 -1.82 9.76
C HIS A 205 10.22 -0.41 9.89
N TRP A 206 10.89 0.47 10.62
CA TRP A 206 10.57 1.90 10.63
C TRP A 206 11.25 2.58 9.45
N VAL A 207 10.48 3.27 8.61
CA VAL A 207 10.99 3.88 7.39
C VAL A 207 10.59 5.35 7.34
N SER A 208 11.59 6.22 7.18
CA SER A 208 11.38 7.66 7.05
C SER A 208 10.56 8.03 5.81
N LEU A 209 9.64 8.98 5.98
CA LEU A 209 8.86 9.55 4.87
C LEU A 209 9.78 10.14 3.80
N ARG A 210 10.96 10.67 4.17
CA ARG A 210 11.94 11.19 3.21
C ARG A 210 12.48 10.09 2.28
N ALA A 211 12.68 8.89 2.82
CA ALA A 211 13.12 7.73 2.04
C ALA A 211 12.01 7.27 1.09
N LEU A 212 10.76 7.27 1.56
CA LEU A 212 9.60 6.93 0.73
C LEU A 212 9.33 7.95 -0.39
N LEU A 213 9.63 9.23 -0.17
CA LEU A 213 9.50 10.30 -1.16
C LEU A 213 10.66 10.35 -2.17
N SER A 214 11.83 9.78 -1.82
CA SER A 214 13.03 9.85 -2.65
C SER A 214 12.91 9.09 -3.99
N PRO A 215 13.13 9.76 -5.14
CA PRO A 215 13.19 9.09 -6.44
C PRO A 215 14.29 8.02 -6.54
N ALA A 216 15.34 8.12 -5.73
CA ALA A 216 16.42 7.12 -5.72
C ALA A 216 15.97 5.76 -5.19
N GLN A 217 14.84 5.69 -4.47
CA GLN A 217 14.29 4.43 -3.95
C GLN A 217 13.32 3.75 -4.93
N ARG A 218 13.03 4.35 -6.09
CA ARG A 218 12.13 3.76 -7.08
C ARG A 218 12.79 2.56 -7.74
N THR A 219 12.05 1.46 -7.83
CA THR A 219 12.50 0.20 -8.40
C THR A 219 11.30 -0.57 -8.94
N PHE A 220 11.53 -1.80 -9.39
CA PHE A 220 10.49 -2.69 -9.86
C PHE A 220 10.48 -3.98 -9.06
N GLU A 221 9.27 -4.52 -8.85
CA GLU A 221 9.07 -5.91 -8.46
C GLU A 221 8.62 -6.73 -9.68
N TYR A 222 9.17 -7.94 -9.79
CA TYR A 222 8.92 -8.83 -10.92
C TYR A 222 8.06 -10.01 -10.49
N ALA A 223 6.81 -10.06 -10.95
CA ALA A 223 5.90 -11.16 -10.62
C ALA A 223 5.60 -12.03 -11.84
N ASP A 224 5.54 -13.35 -11.62
CA ASP A 224 5.05 -14.30 -12.62
C ASP A 224 3.52 -14.24 -12.68
N VAL A 225 2.99 -13.80 -13.83
CA VAL A 225 1.55 -13.71 -14.09
C VAL A 225 1.04 -14.84 -14.96
N SER A 226 1.88 -15.81 -15.32
CA SER A 226 1.55 -16.93 -16.21
C SER A 226 0.57 -17.91 -15.58
N GLN A 227 0.77 -18.29 -14.31
CA GLN A 227 -0.19 -19.10 -13.54
C GLN A 227 -1.56 -18.47 -13.55
N ARG A 228 -1.52 -17.15 -13.45
CA ARG A 228 -2.65 -16.30 -13.36
C ARG A 228 -3.39 -16.33 -14.73
N LEU A 229 -2.70 -16.01 -15.82
CA LEU A 229 -3.29 -15.96 -17.16
C LEU A 229 -3.75 -17.34 -17.67
N ALA A 230 -3.06 -18.41 -17.28
CA ALA A 230 -3.39 -19.78 -17.68
C ALA A 230 -4.78 -20.23 -17.18
N LYS A 231 -5.21 -19.76 -16.01
CA LYS A 231 -6.51 -20.10 -15.43
C LYS A 231 -7.69 -19.34 -16.06
N ALA A 232 -7.43 -18.23 -16.74
CA ALA A 232 -8.47 -17.24 -17.02
C ALA A 232 -9.26 -17.49 -18.29
N GLU A 233 -8.68 -18.02 -19.38
CA GLU A 233 -9.42 -18.04 -20.67
C GLU A 233 -8.82 -18.91 -21.79
N LEU A 234 -7.52 -19.23 -21.78
CA LEU A 234 -6.87 -19.73 -22.99
C LEU A 234 -6.69 -21.26 -23.07
N GLY A 235 -6.86 -22.02 -21.99
CA GLY A 235 -6.54 -23.46 -21.96
C GLY A 235 -5.07 -23.79 -22.28
N ILE A 236 -4.22 -22.76 -22.41
CA ILE A 236 -2.81 -22.87 -22.74
C ILE A 236 -2.03 -23.27 -21.49
N LYS A 237 -1.15 -24.26 -21.62
CA LYS A 237 -0.34 -24.78 -20.51
C LYS A 237 0.55 -23.68 -19.92
N ARG A 238 0.60 -23.59 -18.58
CA ARG A 238 1.39 -22.59 -17.81
C ARG A 238 2.81 -22.41 -18.33
N TRP A 239 3.54 -23.51 -18.55
CA TRP A 239 4.95 -23.46 -18.95
C TRP A 239 5.16 -22.73 -20.29
N PHE A 240 4.20 -22.83 -21.21
CA PHE A 240 4.23 -22.12 -22.48
C PHE A 240 4.04 -20.61 -22.27
N LEU A 241 3.04 -20.22 -21.47
CA LEU A 241 2.81 -18.80 -21.13
C LEU A 241 3.96 -18.21 -20.33
N GLN A 242 4.56 -18.97 -19.42
CA GLN A 242 5.71 -18.53 -18.63
C GLN A 242 6.92 -18.26 -19.52
N SER A 243 7.21 -19.18 -20.45
CA SER A 243 8.33 -19.04 -21.40
C SER A 243 8.10 -17.88 -22.38
N MET A 244 6.85 -17.64 -22.77
CA MET A 244 6.51 -16.60 -23.74
C MET A 244 6.39 -15.20 -23.11
N LEU A 245 5.70 -15.05 -21.98
CA LEU A 245 5.38 -13.72 -21.45
C LEU A 245 6.53 -13.11 -20.65
N GLY A 246 7.40 -13.94 -20.07
CA GLY A 246 8.37 -13.49 -19.09
C GLY A 246 7.68 -13.04 -17.79
N GLN A 247 8.28 -12.07 -17.10
CA GLN A 247 7.74 -11.53 -15.85
C GLN A 247 7.03 -10.21 -16.09
N MET A 248 6.01 -9.93 -15.28
CA MET A 248 5.37 -8.64 -15.22
C MET A 248 6.08 -7.76 -14.18
N MET A 249 6.39 -6.53 -14.57
CA MET A 249 7.04 -5.51 -13.77
C MET A 249 6.01 -4.61 -13.14
N PHE A 250 6.12 -4.44 -11.83
CA PHE A 250 5.29 -3.54 -11.02
C PHE A 250 6.16 -2.45 -10.40
N ALA A 251 5.62 -1.24 -10.29
CA ALA A 251 6.26 -0.18 -9.54
C ALA A 251 6.48 -0.64 -8.09
N ALA A 252 7.66 -0.35 -7.56
CA ALA A 252 8.05 -0.68 -6.20
C ALA A 252 8.94 0.41 -5.61
N VAL A 253 8.96 0.48 -4.28
CA VAL A 253 9.85 1.36 -3.52
C VAL A 253 10.74 0.48 -2.66
N ARG A 254 12.05 0.64 -2.80
CA ARG A 254 13.01 0.01 -1.91
C ARG A 254 12.96 0.71 -0.55
N LEU A 255 12.64 -0.05 0.49
CA LEU A 255 12.62 0.49 1.85
C LEU A 255 14.04 0.59 2.39
N LEU A 256 14.34 1.74 3.00
CA LEU A 256 15.54 1.99 3.79
C LEU A 256 15.11 2.20 5.24
N PRO A 257 15.07 1.13 6.06
CA PRO A 257 14.65 1.26 7.44
C PRO A 257 15.73 1.93 8.30
N SER A 258 15.31 2.83 9.17
CA SER A 258 16.15 3.40 10.23
C SER A 258 16.32 2.43 11.40
N GLU A 259 15.29 1.62 11.64
CA GLU A 259 15.24 0.64 12.71
C GLU A 259 14.50 -0.61 12.22
N SER A 260 15.01 -1.79 12.59
CA SER A 260 14.40 -3.06 12.22
C SER A 260 14.42 -4.03 13.39
N THR A 261 13.28 -4.64 13.68
CA THR A 261 13.16 -5.72 14.67
C THR A 261 12.80 -7.01 13.95
N TYR A 262 13.49 -8.10 14.26
CA TYR A 262 13.27 -9.40 13.63
C TYR A 262 12.70 -10.39 14.63
N CYS A 263 11.71 -11.19 14.21
CA CYS A 263 11.10 -12.20 15.06
C CYS A 263 12.05 -13.39 15.19
N SER A 264 12.71 -13.53 16.34
CA SER A 264 13.66 -14.63 16.59
C SER A 264 12.99 -16.00 16.71
N SER A 265 11.71 -16.01 17.08
CA SER A 265 10.90 -17.22 17.27
C SER A 265 10.24 -17.76 15.99
N ILE A 266 10.47 -17.12 14.83
CA ILE A 266 9.93 -17.62 13.56
C ILE A 266 10.69 -18.89 13.11
N PRO A 267 10.00 -19.90 12.53
CA PRO A 267 10.66 -21.08 11.98
C PRO A 267 11.74 -20.69 10.95
N GLY A 268 12.92 -21.28 11.09
CA GLY A 268 14.07 -21.01 10.23
C GLY A 268 14.68 -19.62 10.44
N PHE A 269 14.53 -18.97 11.61
CA PHE A 269 15.21 -17.70 11.92
C PHE A 269 16.74 -17.83 11.76
N ILE A 270 17.32 -18.82 12.42
CA ILE A 270 18.72 -19.22 12.23
C ILE A 270 18.79 -20.15 11.02
N PRO A 271 19.64 -19.86 10.01
CA PRO A 271 19.88 -20.79 8.92
C PRO A 271 20.43 -22.11 9.49
N GLU A 272 19.79 -23.23 9.20
CA GLU A 272 20.38 -24.54 9.45
C GLU A 272 21.65 -24.63 8.58
N SER A 273 22.80 -24.96 9.17
CA SER A 273 24.04 -25.11 8.40
C SER A 273 23.78 -26.15 7.32
N GLU A 274 23.97 -25.78 6.05
CA GLU A 274 23.81 -26.70 4.92
C GLU A 274 24.66 -27.95 5.17
N ALA A 275 24.04 -29.04 5.63
CA ALA A 275 24.64 -30.35 5.53
C ALA A 275 24.90 -30.56 4.04
N SER A 276 26.16 -30.78 3.68
CA SER A 276 26.68 -30.85 2.31
C SER A 276 25.82 -31.79 1.45
N THR A 277 24.79 -31.26 0.81
CA THR A 277 24.02 -32.00 -0.18
C THR A 277 24.78 -31.83 -1.49
N GLY A 278 25.46 -32.90 -1.90
CA GLY A 278 26.22 -32.92 -3.14
C GLY A 278 25.37 -32.51 -4.36
N VAL A 279 26.03 -32.32 -5.49
CA VAL A 279 25.55 -31.75 -6.78
C VAL A 279 24.09 -32.11 -7.17
N ILE A 280 23.60 -33.30 -6.81
CA ILE A 280 22.24 -33.77 -7.08
C ILE A 280 21.18 -33.04 -6.22
N GLY A 281 21.51 -32.68 -4.98
CA GLY A 281 20.65 -31.88 -4.08
C GLY A 281 20.49 -30.44 -4.56
N SER A 282 21.55 -29.82 -5.08
CA SER A 282 21.48 -28.46 -5.65
C SER A 282 20.60 -28.40 -6.91
N ILE A 283 20.64 -29.44 -7.75
CA ILE A 283 19.75 -29.53 -8.92
C ILE A 283 18.31 -29.73 -8.46
N LYS A 284 18.04 -30.66 -7.52
CA LYS A 284 16.68 -30.88 -7.00
C LYS A 284 16.10 -29.62 -6.35
N GLY A 285 16.87 -28.89 -5.55
CA GLY A 285 16.46 -27.61 -4.93
C GLY A 285 16.14 -26.50 -5.96
N TRP A 286 16.86 -26.47 -7.09
CA TRP A 286 16.54 -25.58 -8.20
C TRP A 286 15.20 -25.95 -8.87
N TRP A 287 14.90 -27.24 -9.01
CA TRP A 287 13.64 -27.70 -9.62
C TRP A 287 12.42 -27.66 -8.68
N THR A 288 12.61 -27.86 -7.36
CA THR A 288 11.52 -27.86 -6.37
C THR A 288 11.21 -26.48 -5.80
N GLY A 289 11.96 -25.44 -6.17
CA GLY A 289 11.75 -24.09 -5.63
C GLY A 289 12.02 -24.00 -4.13
N ASP A 290 12.85 -24.90 -3.62
CA ASP A 290 13.21 -24.93 -2.21
C ASP A 290 14.20 -23.79 -1.94
N THR A 291 13.65 -22.66 -1.52
CA THR A 291 14.35 -21.38 -1.34
C THR A 291 14.99 -21.28 0.06
N ALA A 292 15.52 -22.39 0.56
CA ALA A 292 16.25 -22.41 1.83
C ALA A 292 17.71 -21.94 1.66
N ALA A 293 18.31 -22.13 0.48
CA ALA A 293 19.71 -21.78 0.23
C ALA A 293 19.85 -20.35 -0.33
N ARG A 294 20.52 -19.47 0.44
CA ARG A 294 20.82 -18.04 0.23
C ARG A 294 19.75 -17.02 0.62
N ARG A 295 19.55 -16.86 1.93
CA ARG A 295 19.10 -15.59 2.56
C ARG A 295 20.17 -14.48 2.49
N THR A 296 20.77 -14.22 1.33
CA THR A 296 21.22 -12.85 1.05
C THR A 296 19.93 -12.02 1.02
N GLN A 297 19.70 -11.22 2.06
CA GLN A 297 18.42 -10.55 2.32
C GLN A 297 17.87 -9.94 1.03
N LYS A 298 16.80 -10.55 0.47
CA LYS A 298 16.05 -9.92 -0.61
C LYS A 298 15.66 -8.52 -0.12
N PRO A 299 15.85 -7.48 -0.96
CA PRO A 299 15.55 -6.12 -0.55
C PRO A 299 14.10 -6.02 -0.11
N LEU A 300 13.84 -5.19 0.90
CA LEU A 300 12.49 -4.86 1.33
C LEU A 300 11.87 -3.99 0.25
N LEU A 301 10.92 -4.55 -0.49
CA LEU A 301 10.24 -3.86 -1.56
C LEU A 301 8.79 -3.61 -1.15
N LEU A 302 8.42 -2.34 -1.10
CA LEU A 302 7.05 -1.89 -0.97
C LEU A 302 6.43 -1.81 -2.37
N TRP A 303 5.46 -2.66 -2.65
CA TRP A 303 4.77 -2.72 -3.94
C TRP A 303 3.32 -3.17 -3.75
N GLY A 304 2.55 -3.22 -4.84
CA GLY A 304 1.19 -3.74 -4.77
C GLY A 304 0.24 -2.86 -3.96
N LEU A 305 -0.72 -3.51 -3.32
CA LEU A 305 -1.79 -2.84 -2.56
C LEU A 305 -1.25 -1.93 -1.44
N THR A 306 -0.21 -2.36 -0.72
CA THR A 306 0.44 -1.54 0.32
C THR A 306 1.02 -0.26 -0.26
N LEU A 307 1.74 -0.35 -1.40
CA LEU A 307 2.27 0.84 -2.08
C LEU A 307 1.14 1.79 -2.50
N GLY A 308 0.00 1.27 -2.96
CA GLY A 308 -1.18 2.08 -3.23
C GLY A 308 -1.74 2.77 -1.98
N VAL A 309 -1.68 2.17 -0.78
CA VAL A 309 -2.11 2.85 0.47
C VAL A 309 -1.14 3.98 0.83
N ILE A 310 0.15 3.69 0.77
CA ILE A 310 1.19 4.68 1.06
C ILE A 310 1.16 5.83 0.05
N SER A 311 0.83 5.55 -1.21
CA SER A 311 0.77 6.58 -2.25
C SER A 311 -0.35 7.58 -2.01
N ASP A 312 -1.51 7.13 -1.50
CA ASP A 312 -2.62 8.03 -1.13
C ASP A 312 -2.22 8.97 0.02
N LEU A 313 -1.42 8.50 0.99
CA LEU A 313 -0.89 9.37 2.05
C LEU A 313 0.14 10.36 1.49
N LEU A 314 1.11 9.87 0.71
CA LEU A 314 2.22 10.68 0.21
C LEU A 314 1.78 11.70 -0.84
N GLU A 315 0.64 11.49 -1.50
CA GLU A 315 0.04 12.46 -2.42
C GLU A 315 -0.28 13.78 -1.73
N HIS A 316 -0.64 13.74 -0.44
CA HIS A 316 -0.92 14.93 0.34
C HIS A 316 0.34 15.64 0.85
N ILE A 317 1.53 15.02 0.75
CA ILE A 317 2.78 15.59 1.25
C ILE A 317 3.55 16.30 0.10
N PRO A 318 3.83 17.61 0.20
CA PRO A 318 4.66 18.33 -0.76
C PRO A 318 6.03 17.65 -0.94
N PRO A 319 6.57 17.55 -2.17
CA PRO A 319 6.16 18.28 -3.37
C PRO A 319 5.02 17.63 -4.20
N HIS A 320 4.14 16.81 -3.62
CA HIS A 320 2.97 16.23 -4.31
C HIS A 320 3.33 15.39 -5.55
N LYS A 321 4.53 14.79 -5.56
CA LYS A 321 5.03 13.96 -6.66
C LYS A 321 4.63 12.48 -6.55
N ALA A 322 3.51 12.18 -5.87
CA ALA A 322 3.11 10.80 -5.67
C ALA A 322 2.84 10.05 -6.99
N MET A 323 2.42 10.76 -8.03
CA MET A 323 2.28 10.22 -9.39
C MET A 323 3.61 9.75 -10.00
N ASP A 324 4.73 10.38 -9.65
CA ASP A 324 6.07 9.96 -10.11
C ASP A 324 6.49 8.63 -9.47
N MET A 325 5.81 8.19 -8.41
CA MET A 325 6.03 6.88 -7.79
C MET A 325 5.42 5.75 -8.61
N TRP A 326 4.51 6.06 -9.54
CA TRP A 326 3.74 5.08 -10.27
C TRP A 326 4.18 4.96 -11.73
N THR A 327 4.59 3.75 -12.09
CA THR A 327 4.77 3.37 -13.49
C THR A 327 3.75 2.31 -13.85
N TYR A 328 3.08 2.50 -14.98
CA TYR A 328 2.16 1.51 -15.54
C TYR A 328 2.83 0.13 -15.63
N PRO A 329 2.21 -0.92 -15.07
CA PRO A 329 2.76 -2.26 -15.12
C PRO A 329 3.02 -2.73 -16.55
N THR A 330 4.17 -3.37 -16.78
CA THR A 330 4.60 -3.81 -18.12
C THR A 330 5.30 -5.17 -18.05
N PHE A 331 5.77 -5.71 -19.17
CA PHE A 331 6.44 -7.02 -19.23
C PHE A 331 7.94 -6.88 -19.44
N THR A 332 8.71 -7.89 -19.05
CA THR A 332 10.14 -8.02 -19.39
C THR A 332 10.33 -8.33 -20.87
N SER A 333 9.39 -9.05 -21.49
CA SER A 333 9.39 -9.32 -22.93
C SER A 333 9.28 -8.04 -23.75
N TRP A 334 10.26 -7.79 -24.61
CA TRP A 334 10.37 -6.53 -25.36
C TRP A 334 9.19 -6.28 -26.30
N ASP A 335 8.72 -7.32 -26.99
CA ASP A 335 7.64 -7.26 -27.97
C ASP A 335 6.29 -7.01 -27.30
N VAL A 336 6.03 -7.70 -26.18
CA VAL A 336 4.84 -7.45 -25.35
C VAL A 336 4.88 -6.02 -24.80
N ARG A 337 6.05 -5.56 -24.34
CA ARG A 337 6.24 -4.19 -23.84
C ARG A 337 5.99 -3.15 -24.92
N VAL A 338 6.52 -3.32 -26.13
CA VAL A 338 6.33 -2.39 -27.26
C VAL A 338 4.87 -2.39 -27.70
N THR A 339 4.24 -3.56 -27.82
CA THR A 339 2.83 -3.70 -28.19
C THR A 339 1.94 -3.02 -27.15
N LEU A 340 2.18 -3.28 -25.86
CA LEU A 340 1.45 -2.65 -24.76
C LEU A 340 1.67 -1.15 -24.73
N TRP A 341 2.90 -0.68 -24.92
CA TRP A 341 3.21 0.74 -24.99
C TRP A 341 2.40 1.44 -26.11
N ALA A 342 2.37 0.84 -27.30
CA ALA A 342 1.64 1.37 -28.45
C ALA A 342 0.13 1.40 -28.19
N MET A 343 -0.45 0.28 -27.74
CA MET A 343 -1.88 0.15 -27.50
C MET A 343 -2.39 1.01 -26.33
N SER A 344 -1.54 1.25 -25.32
CA SER A 344 -1.89 2.08 -24.16
C SER A 344 -1.52 3.55 -24.31
N TYR A 345 -0.88 3.98 -25.41
CA TYR A 345 -0.37 5.34 -25.56
C TYR A 345 -1.45 6.41 -25.39
N ARG A 346 -2.59 6.27 -26.08
CA ARG A 346 -3.72 7.22 -26.00
C ARG A 346 -4.34 7.23 -24.60
N PHE A 347 -4.53 6.06 -24.01
CA PHE A 347 -5.08 5.91 -22.67
C PHE A 347 -4.20 6.61 -21.63
N ARG A 348 -2.88 6.37 -21.66
CA ARG A 348 -1.92 7.00 -20.73
C ARG A 348 -1.88 8.52 -20.91
N LYS A 349 -1.94 9.02 -22.16
CA LYS A 349 -1.97 10.45 -22.45
C LYS A 349 -3.24 11.12 -21.90
N GLN A 350 -4.40 10.48 -22.07
CA GLN A 350 -5.67 10.98 -21.51
C GLN A 350 -5.64 11.02 -19.98
N LYS A 351 -5.17 9.94 -19.33
CA LYS A 351 -5.06 9.87 -17.88
C LYS A 351 -4.08 10.88 -17.28
N ALA A 352 -2.97 11.15 -17.96
CA ALA A 352 -2.03 12.19 -17.52
C ALA A 352 -2.67 13.59 -17.52
N ILE A 353 -3.53 13.89 -18.50
CA ILE A 353 -4.25 15.17 -18.59
C ILE A 353 -5.33 15.26 -17.51
N GLU A 354 -6.14 14.21 -17.34
CA GLU A 354 -7.19 14.15 -16.31
C GLU A 354 -6.61 14.42 -14.92
N MET A 355 -5.43 13.89 -14.61
CA MET A 355 -4.81 14.08 -13.31
C MET A 355 -4.14 15.45 -13.11
N GLY A 356 -3.53 16.02 -14.16
CA GLY A 356 -2.99 17.38 -14.08
C GLY A 356 -4.06 18.42 -13.71
N GLN A 357 -5.29 18.25 -14.23
CA GLN A 357 -6.42 19.12 -13.93
C GLN A 357 -6.96 18.93 -12.49
N VAL A 358 -6.90 17.73 -11.93
CA VAL A 358 -7.33 17.44 -10.54
C VAL A 358 -6.36 18.05 -9.51
N THR A 359 -5.05 18.03 -9.79
CA THR A 359 -4.05 18.64 -8.90
C THR A 359 -4.17 20.16 -8.85
N GLU A 360 -4.53 20.84 -9.94
CA GLU A 360 -4.76 22.29 -9.97
C GLU A 360 -6.06 22.71 -9.27
N SER A 361 -7.12 21.92 -9.40
CA SER A 361 -8.42 22.22 -8.76
C SER A 361 -8.43 21.92 -7.25
N SER A 362 -7.60 21.00 -6.78
CA SER A 362 -7.44 20.72 -5.34
C SER A 362 -6.64 21.82 -4.60
N ALA A 363 -5.85 22.62 -5.32
CA ALA A 363 -5.03 23.70 -4.76
C ALA A 363 -5.75 25.07 -4.73
N GLY A 364 -6.98 25.17 -5.25
CA GLY A 364 -7.68 26.44 -5.44
C GLY A 364 -9.17 26.47 -5.09
N ALA A 365 -9.69 25.48 -4.36
CA ALA A 365 -11.10 25.45 -3.99
C ALA A 365 -11.36 26.22 -2.69
N GLU A 366 -11.30 27.57 -2.76
CA GLU A 366 -12.26 28.40 -2.04
C GLU A 366 -13.60 28.37 -2.80
N GLU A 367 -14.68 28.62 -2.05
CA GLU A 367 -16.10 28.42 -2.37
C GLU A 367 -16.61 28.83 -3.77
N ASP A 368 -17.78 28.24 -4.08
CA ASP A 368 -18.73 28.57 -5.13
C ASP A 368 -18.50 28.00 -6.53
N THR A 369 -19.29 26.97 -6.87
CA THR A 369 -19.75 26.85 -8.26
C THR A 369 -21.16 26.27 -8.31
N GLU A 370 -22.09 27.12 -8.77
CA GLU A 370 -23.47 26.80 -9.08
C GLU A 370 -23.60 25.60 -10.03
N VAL A 371 -24.55 24.72 -9.72
CA VAL A 371 -24.90 23.54 -10.53
C VAL A 371 -25.82 23.97 -11.69
N PRO A 372 -25.48 23.70 -12.97
CA PRO A 372 -26.43 23.90 -14.06
C PRO A 372 -27.54 22.83 -14.04
N LYS A 373 -28.80 23.26 -14.20
CA LYS A 373 -30.01 22.43 -14.28
C LYS A 373 -30.21 21.77 -15.66
N GLN A 374 -30.99 20.66 -15.63
CA GLN A 374 -31.65 19.88 -16.73
C GLN A 374 -30.82 18.74 -17.36
N ASP A 375 -31.31 17.50 -17.59
CA ASP A 375 -32.67 16.94 -17.72
C ASP A 375 -32.89 15.58 -16.99
N PRO A 376 -34.14 15.13 -16.77
CA PRO A 376 -34.51 13.97 -15.95
C PRO A 376 -34.73 12.67 -16.75
N GLN A 377 -34.76 11.55 -16.02
CA GLN A 377 -35.17 10.18 -16.40
C GLN A 377 -34.08 9.24 -16.94
N GLY A 378 -33.48 8.52 -15.99
CA GLY A 378 -32.85 7.22 -16.20
C GLY A 378 -32.77 6.50 -14.85
N MET A 379 -33.27 5.27 -14.77
CA MET A 379 -33.13 4.40 -13.58
C MET A 379 -31.66 4.35 -13.12
N PRO A 380 -31.37 4.23 -11.81
CA PRO A 380 -30.00 4.05 -11.35
C PRO A 380 -29.51 2.69 -11.85
N VAL A 381 -28.73 2.71 -12.95
CA VAL A 381 -27.99 1.54 -13.41
C VAL A 381 -26.86 1.34 -12.43
N GLU A 382 -26.99 0.34 -11.55
CA GLU A 382 -25.85 -0.20 -10.80
C GLU A 382 -24.76 -0.57 -11.82
N LYS A 383 -23.66 0.18 -11.80
CA LYS A 383 -22.56 -0.04 -12.72
C LYS A 383 -21.59 -1.03 -12.09
N GLU A 384 -21.29 -2.11 -12.80
CA GLU A 384 -20.26 -3.05 -12.40
C GLU A 384 -18.93 -2.32 -12.13
N PRO A 385 -18.19 -2.70 -11.09
CA PRO A 385 -16.94 -2.05 -10.70
C PRO A 385 -15.95 -2.12 -11.86
N GLY A 386 -15.21 -1.03 -12.07
CA GLY A 386 -14.13 -0.99 -13.05
C GLY A 386 -13.17 -2.17 -12.85
N GLU A 387 -12.73 -2.79 -13.95
CA GLU A 387 -11.79 -3.91 -13.88
C GLU A 387 -10.46 -3.49 -13.26
N VAL A 388 -9.90 -4.41 -12.49
CA VAL A 388 -8.84 -4.12 -11.56
C VAL A 388 -7.72 -5.15 -11.60
N GLY A 389 -6.59 -4.71 -11.08
CA GLY A 389 -5.28 -5.09 -11.55
C GLY A 389 -4.62 -6.26 -10.86
N ILE A 390 -3.73 -6.88 -11.61
CA ILE A 390 -2.82 -7.93 -11.14
C ILE A 390 -1.97 -7.36 -9.97
N GLY A 391 -1.97 -8.05 -8.83
CA GLY A 391 -1.16 -7.67 -7.64
C GLY A 391 -1.89 -6.78 -6.62
N GLY A 392 -3.21 -6.63 -6.72
CA GLY A 392 -3.98 -5.72 -5.85
C GLY A 392 -3.86 -4.25 -6.25
N LEU A 393 -3.39 -4.01 -7.48
CA LEU A 393 -3.14 -2.70 -8.08
C LEU A 393 -4.27 -2.26 -9.00
N GLY A 394 -5.47 -2.74 -8.75
CA GLY A 394 -6.64 -2.01 -9.16
C GLY A 394 -7.66 -2.11 -8.05
N VAL A 395 -8.39 -1.03 -7.88
CA VAL A 395 -9.50 -0.94 -6.94
C VAL A 395 -10.74 -0.47 -7.68
N GLY A 396 -11.84 -1.19 -7.48
CA GLY A 396 -13.14 -0.75 -7.95
C GLY A 396 -13.59 0.41 -7.06
N ARG A 397 -13.61 1.63 -7.59
CA ARG A 397 -13.98 2.85 -6.86
C ARG A 397 -15.50 3.01 -6.68
N HIS A 398 -16.31 2.22 -7.39
CA HIS A 398 -17.70 2.61 -7.70
C HIS A 398 -18.78 1.59 -7.31
N TRP A 399 -18.54 0.67 -6.38
CA TRP A 399 -19.62 -0.24 -5.97
C TRP A 399 -20.75 0.56 -5.27
N GLY A 400 -21.90 0.68 -5.95
CA GLY A 400 -23.12 1.32 -5.41
C GLY A 400 -23.27 2.84 -5.61
N ARG A 401 -22.50 3.53 -6.47
CA ARG A 401 -22.66 5.00 -6.70
C ARG A 401 -22.79 5.40 -8.18
N SER A 402 -23.57 6.46 -8.43
CA SER A 402 -23.83 7.00 -9.77
C SER A 402 -22.64 7.80 -10.31
N LYS A 403 -22.53 7.92 -11.64
CA LYS A 403 -21.45 8.64 -12.35
C LYS A 403 -21.33 10.12 -11.95
N ARG A 404 -22.42 10.72 -11.45
CA ARG A 404 -22.47 12.11 -10.93
C ARG A 404 -21.82 12.23 -9.54
N ASP A 405 -21.94 11.21 -8.69
CA ASP A 405 -21.34 11.21 -7.34
C ASP A 405 -19.83 10.95 -7.38
N ALA A 406 -19.32 10.35 -8.46
CA ALA A 406 -17.91 9.99 -8.61
C ALA A 406 -17.00 11.15 -9.03
N LEU A 407 -17.57 12.23 -9.58
CA LEU A 407 -16.82 13.33 -10.21
C LEU A 407 -16.33 14.41 -9.23
N GLY A 408 -16.58 14.26 -7.92
CA GLY A 408 -16.14 15.21 -6.89
C GLY A 408 -15.64 14.57 -5.59
N VAL A 409 -15.46 13.24 -5.55
CA VAL A 409 -15.07 12.55 -4.30
C VAL A 409 -13.56 12.39 -4.24
N ARG A 410 -12.95 12.97 -3.19
CA ARG A 410 -11.56 12.73 -2.77
C ARG A 410 -11.29 11.23 -2.80
N GLY A 411 -10.37 10.76 -3.63
CA GLY A 411 -10.14 9.33 -3.84
C GLY A 411 -8.73 9.04 -4.31
N SER A 412 -8.33 7.77 -4.26
CA SER A 412 -6.96 7.36 -4.61
C SER A 412 -6.60 7.70 -6.05
N ALA A 413 -5.59 8.56 -6.21
CA ALA A 413 -4.96 8.87 -7.48
C ALA A 413 -4.50 7.64 -8.25
N VAL A 414 -3.80 6.74 -7.56
CA VAL A 414 -3.23 5.54 -8.17
C VAL A 414 -4.32 4.67 -8.78
N ASN A 415 -5.46 4.54 -8.08
CA ASN A 415 -6.59 3.78 -8.60
C ASN A 415 -7.20 4.42 -9.86
N SER A 416 -7.30 5.76 -9.90
CA SER A 416 -7.74 6.50 -11.09
C SER A 416 -6.85 6.25 -12.32
N THR A 417 -5.53 6.09 -12.12
CA THR A 417 -4.59 5.85 -13.24
C THR A 417 -4.75 4.48 -13.91
N LEU A 418 -5.08 3.45 -13.13
CA LEU A 418 -5.06 2.06 -13.58
C LEU A 418 -6.42 1.54 -14.03
N GLU A 419 -7.51 2.25 -13.70
CA GLU A 419 -8.87 1.91 -14.11
C GLU A 419 -8.97 1.86 -15.66
N GLY A 420 -9.23 0.68 -16.20
CA GLY A 420 -9.31 0.45 -17.66
C GLY A 420 -7.98 0.10 -18.35
N TYR A 421 -6.86 0.06 -17.62
CA TYR A 421 -5.55 -0.32 -18.18
C TYR A 421 -5.44 -1.82 -18.48
N TYR A 422 -5.93 -2.67 -17.58
CA TYR A 422 -5.78 -4.14 -17.68
C TYR A 422 -6.51 -4.80 -18.87
N PRO A 423 -7.67 -4.31 -19.35
CA PRO A 423 -8.21 -4.70 -20.66
C PRO A 423 -7.22 -4.49 -21.82
N ILE A 424 -6.49 -3.38 -21.82
CA ILE A 424 -5.47 -3.08 -22.85
C ILE A 424 -4.32 -4.07 -22.72
N VAL A 425 -3.89 -4.36 -21.49
CA VAL A 425 -2.85 -5.37 -21.22
C VAL A 425 -3.22 -6.73 -21.81
N ARG A 426 -4.45 -7.20 -21.62
CA ARG A 426 -4.92 -8.48 -22.17
C ARG A 426 -4.85 -8.50 -23.70
N LYS A 427 -5.36 -7.45 -24.34
CA LYS A 427 -5.33 -7.33 -25.80
C LYS A 427 -3.89 -7.30 -26.33
N ALA A 428 -3.00 -6.53 -25.70
CA ALA A 428 -1.60 -6.44 -26.07
C ALA A 428 -0.87 -7.79 -25.95
N VAL A 429 -1.11 -8.52 -24.85
CA VAL A 429 -0.55 -9.85 -24.64
C VAL A 429 -1.03 -10.82 -25.72
N ALA A 430 -2.33 -10.83 -26.04
CA ALA A 430 -2.89 -11.69 -27.09
C ALA A 430 -2.30 -11.35 -28.47
N THR A 431 -2.21 -10.05 -28.81
CA THR A 431 -1.62 -9.58 -30.07
C THR A 431 -0.16 -9.99 -30.20
N ALA A 432 0.64 -9.83 -29.15
CA ALA A 432 2.04 -10.23 -29.15
C ALA A 432 2.19 -11.76 -29.31
N LEU A 433 1.37 -12.55 -28.61
CA LEU A 433 1.37 -14.01 -28.74
C LEU A 433 1.02 -14.47 -30.16
N VAL A 434 -0.03 -13.92 -30.76
CA VAL A 434 -0.41 -14.21 -32.15
C VAL A 434 0.73 -13.85 -33.10
N GLY A 435 1.32 -12.66 -32.93
CA GLY A 435 2.46 -12.22 -33.72
C GLY A 435 3.65 -13.18 -33.67
N ARG A 436 3.99 -13.69 -32.47
CA ARG A 436 5.04 -14.71 -32.31
C ARG A 436 4.73 -16.01 -33.02
N VAL A 437 3.50 -16.53 -32.87
CA VAL A 437 3.09 -17.78 -33.51
C VAL A 437 3.14 -17.63 -35.03
N SER A 438 2.64 -16.51 -35.58
CA SER A 438 2.68 -16.22 -37.00
C SER A 438 4.10 -16.10 -37.54
N LEU A 439 4.99 -15.37 -36.85
CA LEU A 439 6.39 -15.23 -37.26
C LEU A 439 7.11 -16.58 -37.24
N THR A 440 6.86 -17.39 -36.20
CA THR A 440 7.46 -18.72 -36.08
C THR A 440 6.98 -19.64 -37.21
N ALA A 441 5.69 -19.62 -37.53
CA ALA A 441 5.13 -20.38 -38.64
C ALA A 441 5.72 -19.96 -40.00
N LEU A 442 5.90 -18.65 -40.23
CA LEU A 442 6.53 -18.12 -41.44
C LEU A 442 8.01 -18.55 -41.55
N LEU A 443 8.76 -18.48 -40.45
CA LEU A 443 10.17 -18.92 -40.43
C LEU A 443 10.29 -20.44 -40.69
N LEU A 444 9.40 -21.25 -40.12
CA LEU A 444 9.36 -22.69 -40.38
C LEU A 444 8.99 -23.00 -41.84
N ALA A 445 8.01 -22.29 -42.41
CA ALA A 445 7.65 -22.43 -43.81
C ALA A 445 8.80 -22.01 -44.74
N TYR A 446 9.50 -20.92 -44.43
CA TYR A 446 10.68 -20.47 -45.15
C TYR A 446 11.82 -21.50 -45.08
N ALA A 447 12.13 -22.00 -43.88
CA ALA A 447 13.16 -23.02 -43.68
C ALA A 447 12.82 -24.33 -44.43
N TRP A 448 11.55 -24.76 -44.39
CA TRP A 448 11.09 -25.91 -45.16
C TRP A 448 11.24 -25.68 -46.66
N SER A 449 10.83 -24.53 -47.18
CA SER A 449 10.99 -24.20 -48.61
C SER A 449 12.46 -24.27 -49.05
N LYS A 450 13.39 -23.74 -48.25
CA LYS A 450 14.83 -23.84 -48.49
C LYS A 450 15.38 -25.26 -48.40
N TYR A 451 14.86 -26.07 -47.48
CA TYR A 451 15.25 -27.48 -47.35
C TYR A 451 14.80 -28.32 -48.55
N ARG A 452 13.56 -28.11 -49.03
CA ARG A 452 13.04 -28.80 -50.23
C ARG A 452 13.76 -28.42 -51.52
N VAL A 453 14.27 -27.20 -51.64
CA VAL A 453 15.03 -26.76 -52.83
C VAL A 453 16.47 -27.32 -52.84
N ARG A 454 16.98 -27.80 -51.69
CA ARG A 454 18.34 -28.36 -51.55
C ARG A 454 18.39 -29.89 -51.62
N ARG A 455 17.25 -30.57 -51.57
CA ARG A 455 17.09 -32.00 -51.90
C ARG A 455 16.59 -32.09 -53.33
#